data_AF-A0A7S3UPM4-F1
#
_entry.id   AF-A0A7S3UPM4-F1
#
_cell.length_a   1.000
_cell.length_b   1.000
_cell.length_c   1.000
_cell.angle_alpha   90.00
_cell.angle_beta   90.00
_cell.angle_gamma   90.00
#
_symmetry.space_group_name_H-M   'P 1'
#
loop_
_entity.id
_entity.type
_entity.pdbx_description
1 polymer ?
#
loop_
_entity_poly.entity_id
_entity_poly.type
_entity_poly.pdbx_seq_one_letter_code
_entity_poly.pdbx_strand_id
1 'polypeptide(L)'
;RGSFEIRWRPYFQNPSLTETVDRCSYYFGKFGEAQFREMHNELRATAKKAGFEIGPVKGNLSPTIKAHLLMEWAYDKGGWEKADKLETIIQRKYFHEYLDVGQDEV
;
A
#
# COMPACT_ATOMS: atom_id res chain seq x y z
N ARG A 1 31.30 -11.15 2.52
CA ARG A 1 30.07 -10.41 2.12
C ARG A 1 28.99 -10.81 3.11
N GLY A 2 28.46 -9.86 3.89
CA GLY A 2 27.41 -10.17 4.87
C GLY A 2 26.08 -10.41 4.18
N SER A 3 25.29 -11.37 4.67
CA SER A 3 23.87 -11.47 4.35
C SER A 3 23.09 -10.51 5.27
N PHE A 4 22.08 -9.86 4.72
CA PHE A 4 21.09 -9.11 5.50
C PHE A 4 19.76 -9.84 5.38
N GLU A 5 19.03 -9.95 6.49
CA GLU A 5 17.69 -10.51 6.52
C GLU A 5 16.68 -9.36 6.52
N ILE A 6 15.81 -9.34 5.51
CA ILE A 6 14.72 -8.37 5.44
C ILE A 6 13.51 -8.97 6.16
N ARG A 7 12.95 -8.20 7.09
CA ARG A 7 11.76 -8.59 7.84
C ARG A 7 10.67 -7.55 7.66
N TRP A 8 9.56 -7.95 7.05
CA TRP A 8 8.39 -7.10 6.94
C TRP A 8 7.68 -6.97 8.30
N ARG A 9 7.17 -5.79 8.60
CA ARG A 9 6.43 -5.48 9.82
C ARG A 9 5.16 -4.73 9.47
N PRO A 10 3.99 -5.13 10.01
CA PRO A 10 2.75 -4.43 9.75
C PRO A 10 2.80 -3.03 10.34
N TYR A 11 2.25 -2.06 9.59
CA TYR A 11 2.08 -0.69 10.06
C TYR A 11 0.78 -0.13 9.51
N PHE A 12 -0.07 0.38 10.40
CA PHE A 12 -1.38 0.91 10.04
C PHE A 12 -1.32 2.43 9.95
N GLN A 13 -1.47 2.98 8.74
CA GLN A 13 -1.52 4.44 8.55
C GLN A 13 -2.76 5.08 9.19
N ASN A 14 -3.87 4.35 9.18
CA ASN A 14 -5.09 4.72 9.89
C ASN A 14 -5.70 3.44 10.53
N PRO A 15 -5.35 3.11 11.78
CA PRO A 15 -5.90 1.93 12.45
C PRO A 15 -7.38 2.07 12.81
N SER A 16 -7.95 3.28 12.71
CA SER A 16 -9.37 3.56 13.00
C SER A 16 -10.26 3.49 11.75
N LEU A 17 -9.69 3.24 10.57
CA LEU A 17 -10.48 3.02 9.35
C LEU A 17 -11.16 1.65 9.43
N THR A 18 -12.49 1.63 9.50
CA THR A 18 -13.29 0.39 9.60
C THR A 18 -13.97 0.00 8.30
N GLU A 19 -14.19 0.96 7.40
CA GLU A 19 -14.89 0.76 6.13
C GLU A 19 -14.03 1.22 4.97
N THR A 20 -14.26 0.63 3.79
CA THR A 20 -13.63 1.06 2.55
C THR A 20 -14.22 2.41 2.13
N VAL A 21 -13.34 3.35 1.78
CA VAL A 21 -13.71 4.70 1.32
C VAL A 21 -13.05 5.03 -0.03
N ASP A 22 -13.59 6.01 -0.75
CA ASP A 22 -12.94 6.54 -1.95
C ASP A 22 -11.62 7.22 -1.58
N ARG A 23 -10.53 6.79 -2.23
CA ARG A 23 -9.17 7.23 -1.91
C ARG A 23 -8.96 8.72 -2.16
N CYS A 24 -9.52 9.25 -3.25
CA CYS A 24 -9.40 10.67 -3.59
C CYS A 24 -10.11 11.54 -2.56
N SER A 25 -11.37 11.23 -2.30
CA SER A 25 -12.21 11.95 -1.33
C SER A 25 -11.58 11.92 0.06
N TYR A 26 -11.05 10.77 0.48
CA TYR A 26 -10.36 10.65 1.76
C TYR A 26 -9.13 11.57 1.85
N TYR A 27 -8.25 11.55 0.85
CA TYR A 27 -7.05 12.36 0.90
C TYR A 27 -7.30 13.86 0.71
N PHE A 28 -8.27 14.23 -0.13
CA PHE A 28 -8.68 15.63 -0.28
C PHE A 28 -9.32 16.14 1.01
N GLY A 29 -10.11 15.32 1.71
CA GLY A 29 -10.64 15.68 3.02
C GLY A 29 -9.55 15.81 4.09
N LYS A 30 -8.56 14.90 4.08
CA LYS A 30 -7.48 14.89 5.07
C LYS A 30 -6.49 16.06 4.92
N PHE A 31 -6.16 16.42 3.69
CA PHE A 31 -5.06 17.36 3.40
C PHE A 31 -5.52 18.63 2.68
N GLY A 32 -6.75 18.70 2.18
CA GLY A 32 -7.20 19.73 1.25
C GLY A 32 -6.77 19.39 -0.19
N GLU A 33 -7.68 19.57 -1.15
CA GLU A 33 -7.45 19.17 -2.54
C GLU A 33 -6.23 19.85 -3.17
N ALA A 34 -6.11 21.17 -3.02
CA ALA A 34 -5.01 21.93 -3.63
C ALA A 34 -3.63 21.47 -3.11
N GLN A 35 -3.48 21.40 -1.79
CA GLN A 35 -2.25 20.97 -1.14
C GLN A 35 -1.90 19.52 -1.48
N PHE A 36 -2.90 18.64 -1.51
CA PHE A 36 -2.67 17.24 -1.88
C PHE A 36 -2.22 17.09 -3.32
N ARG A 37 -2.81 17.84 -4.26
CA ARG A 37 -2.42 17.80 -5.68
C ARG A 37 -0.99 18.29 -5.88
N GLU A 38 -0.60 19.36 -5.20
CA GLU A 38 0.77 19.87 -5.21
C GLU A 38 1.76 18.81 -4.69
N MET A 39 1.54 18.31 -3.47
CA MET A 39 2.35 17.24 -2.86
C MET A 39 2.43 15.99 -3.76
N HIS A 40 1.30 15.57 -4.36
CA HIS A 40 1.28 14.39 -5.21
C HIS A 40 2.09 14.60 -6.51
N ASN A 41 2.08 15.81 -7.09
CA ASN A 41 2.92 16.14 -8.24
C ASN A 41 4.41 16.09 -7.89
N GLU A 42 4.80 16.62 -6.73
CA GLU A 42 6.19 16.54 -6.24
C GLU A 42 6.62 15.10 -5.99
N LEU A 43 5.75 14.28 -5.39
CA LEU A 43 6.00 12.85 -5.19
C LEU A 43 6.24 12.14 -6.53
N ARG A 44 5.40 12.39 -7.54
CA ARG A 44 5.56 11.81 -8.88
C ARG A 44 6.88 12.23 -9.54
N ALA A 45 7.23 13.52 -9.44
CA ALA A 45 8.48 14.03 -9.98
C ALA A 45 9.71 13.39 -9.30
N THR A 46 9.65 13.19 -7.99
CA THR A 46 10.71 12.56 -7.19
C THR A 46 10.84 11.07 -7.51
N ALA A 47 9.72 10.35 -7.56
CA ALA A 47 9.70 8.94 -7.93
C ALA A 47 10.29 8.71 -9.32
N LYS A 48 9.95 9.58 -10.30
CA LYS A 48 10.50 9.50 -11.66
C LYS A 48 12.02 9.63 -11.70
N LYS A 49 12.60 10.51 -10.87
CA LYS A 49 14.07 10.64 -10.74
C LYS A 49 14.72 9.37 -10.18
N ALA A 50 13.99 8.61 -9.35
CA ALA A 50 14.42 7.34 -8.80
C ALA A 50 14.10 6.12 -9.70
N GLY A 51 13.55 6.34 -10.90
CA GLY A 51 13.19 5.26 -11.83
C GLY A 51 11.84 4.60 -11.56
N PHE A 52 11.00 5.21 -10.73
CA PHE A 52 9.66 4.70 -10.41
C PHE A 52 8.55 5.58 -10.99
N GLU A 53 7.42 4.96 -11.33
CA GLU A 53 6.22 5.68 -11.76
C GLU A 53 5.13 5.61 -10.69
N ILE A 54 4.72 6.77 -10.19
CA ILE A 54 3.56 6.90 -9.32
C ILE A 54 2.35 7.26 -10.18
N GLY A 55 1.34 6.38 -10.12
CA GLY A 55 0.07 6.52 -10.83
C GLY A 55 -0.80 7.65 -10.29
N PRO A 56 -1.95 7.93 -10.91
CA PRO A 56 -2.94 8.83 -10.34
C PRO A 56 -3.48 8.27 -9.02
N VAL A 57 -3.95 9.17 -8.15
CA VAL A 57 -4.74 8.79 -6.98
C VAL A 57 -6.12 8.40 -7.47
N LYS A 58 -6.48 7.13 -7.25
CA LYS A 58 -7.80 6.57 -7.57
C LYS A 58 -8.00 5.25 -6.83
N GLY A 59 -9.21 4.71 -6.95
CA GLY A 59 -9.60 3.44 -6.33
C GLY A 59 -9.94 3.62 -4.86
N ASN A 60 -9.91 2.50 -4.14
CA ASN A 60 -10.39 2.42 -2.78
C ASN A 60 -9.25 2.52 -1.76
N LEU A 61 -9.55 3.11 -0.61
CA LEU A 61 -8.74 3.03 0.60
C LEU A 61 -9.49 2.13 1.58
N SER A 62 -8.94 0.96 1.88
CA SER A 62 -9.56 -0.03 2.74
C SER A 62 -8.70 -0.37 3.96
N PRO A 63 -9.29 -0.94 5.02
CA PRO A 63 -8.55 -1.43 6.16
C PRO A 63 -7.57 -2.54 5.73
N THR A 64 -6.28 -2.38 6.06
CA THR A 64 -5.22 -3.31 5.62
C THR A 64 -5.00 -4.50 6.57
N ILE A 65 -5.86 -4.68 7.58
CA ILE A 65 -5.67 -5.72 8.62
C ILE A 65 -5.61 -7.12 8.03
N LYS A 66 -6.50 -7.47 7.08
CA LYS A 66 -6.50 -8.78 6.43
C LYS A 66 -5.23 -9.00 5.61
N ALA A 67 -4.78 -7.99 4.86
CA ALA A 67 -3.53 -8.06 4.11
C ALA A 67 -2.31 -8.27 5.02
N HIS A 68 -2.26 -7.62 6.19
CA HIS A 68 -1.21 -7.83 7.19
C HIS A 68 -1.26 -9.23 7.82
N LEU A 69 -2.45 -9.76 8.12
CA LEU A 69 -2.61 -11.13 8.63
C LEU A 69 -2.22 -12.18 7.58
N LEU A 70 -2.54 -11.93 6.30
CA LEU A 70 -2.16 -12.83 5.20
C LEU A 70 -0.63 -12.85 5.01
N MET A 71 0.04 -11.71 5.22
CA MET A 71 1.50 -11.61 5.23
C MET A 71 2.14 -12.43 6.36
N GLU A 72 1.57 -12.35 7.57
CA GLU A 72 2.00 -13.16 8.71
C GLU A 72 1.79 -14.66 8.44
N TRP A 73 0.63 -15.04 7.90
CA TRP A 73 0.37 -16.41 7.49
C TRP A 73 1.34 -16.91 6.41
N ALA A 74 1.69 -16.08 5.43
CA ALA A 74 2.66 -16.44 4.40
C ALA A 74 4.05 -16.68 4.97
N TYR A 75 4.46 -15.88 5.96
CA TYR A 75 5.67 -16.11 6.74
C TYR A 75 5.62 -17.45 7.46
N ASP A 76 4.54 -17.76 8.17
CA ASP A 76 4.40 -19.04 8.88
C ASP A 76 4.47 -20.27 7.95
N LYS A 77 4.04 -20.10 6.69
CA LYS A 77 4.05 -21.20 5.70
C LYS A 77 5.31 -21.30 4.86
N GLY A 78 6.20 -20.31 4.86
CA GLY A 78 7.32 -20.30 3.91
C GLY A 78 8.42 -19.28 4.19
N GLY A 79 8.47 -18.71 5.40
CA GLY A 79 9.46 -17.74 5.82
C GLY A 79 9.39 -16.41 5.06
N TRP A 80 10.45 -15.62 5.20
CA TRP A 80 10.52 -14.28 4.61
C TRP A 80 10.49 -14.26 3.10
N GLU A 81 10.99 -15.30 2.42
CA GLU A 81 10.93 -15.37 0.95
C GLU A 81 9.48 -15.41 0.45
N LYS A 82 8.62 -16.19 1.11
CA LYS A 82 7.20 -16.29 0.73
C LYS A 82 6.44 -15.02 1.10
N ALA A 83 6.71 -14.46 2.26
CA ALA A 83 6.13 -13.19 2.68
C ALA A 83 6.53 -12.05 1.72
N ASP A 84 7.80 -11.95 1.32
CA ASP A 84 8.30 -10.93 0.40
C ASP A 84 7.62 -10.96 -0.98
N LYS A 85 7.46 -12.16 -1.54
CA LYS A 85 6.72 -12.36 -2.80
C LYS A 85 5.26 -11.93 -2.66
N LEU A 86 4.62 -12.24 -1.53
CA LEU A 86 3.24 -11.84 -1.27
C LEU A 86 3.11 -10.32 -1.09
N GLU A 87 4.06 -9.68 -0.40
CA GLU A 87 4.09 -8.22 -0.24
C GLU A 87 4.07 -7.54 -1.60
N THR A 88 4.94 -7.97 -2.50
CA THR A 88 5.04 -7.41 -3.85
C THR A 88 3.71 -7.54 -4.61
N ILE A 89 2.99 -8.65 -4.43
CA ILE A 89 1.67 -8.87 -5.03
C ILE A 89 0.63 -7.92 -4.41
N ILE A 90 0.60 -7.78 -3.09
CA ILE A 90 -0.32 -6.88 -2.37
C ILE A 90 -0.08 -5.44 -2.81
N GLN A 91 1.17 -4.98 -2.86
CA GLN A 91 1.52 -3.63 -3.30
C GLN A 91 1.09 -3.37 -4.74
N ARG A 92 1.32 -4.33 -5.64
CA ARG A 92 0.88 -4.20 -7.03
C ARG A 92 -0.64 -4.10 -7.14
N LYS A 93 -1.37 -5.00 -6.47
CA LYS A 93 -2.84 -4.97 -6.45
C LYS A 93 -3.38 -3.64 -5.90
N TYR A 94 -2.77 -3.12 -4.85
CA TYR A 94 -3.24 -1.92 -4.16
C TYR A 94 -2.87 -0.59 -4.85
N PHE A 95 -1.63 -0.46 -5.35
CA PHE A 95 -1.12 0.79 -5.91
C PHE A 95 -1.17 0.87 -7.44
N HIS A 96 -1.09 -0.27 -8.15
CA HIS A 96 -1.04 -0.30 -9.61
C HIS A 96 -2.33 -0.82 -10.24
N GLU A 97 -3.01 -1.76 -9.59
CA GLU A 97 -4.29 -2.32 -10.07
C GLU A 97 -5.51 -1.68 -9.39
N TYR A 98 -5.29 -0.90 -8.33
CA TYR A 98 -6.31 -0.12 -7.61
C TYR A 98 -7.43 -1.00 -7.01
N LEU A 99 -7.09 -2.23 -6.64
CA LEU A 99 -7.99 -3.18 -6.01
C LEU A 99 -8.08 -2.97 -4.50
N ASP A 100 -9.22 -3.37 -3.93
CA ASP A 100 -9.46 -3.35 -2.49
C ASP A 100 -8.87 -4.61 -1.83
N VAL A 101 -7.69 -4.48 -1.22
CA VAL A 101 -6.99 -5.58 -0.52
C VAL A 101 -7.61 -5.96 0.84
N GLY A 102 -8.74 -5.35 1.20
CA GLY A 102 -9.57 -5.73 2.35
C GLY A 102 -10.71 -6.70 1.99
N GLN A 103 -10.98 -6.91 0.69
CA GLN A 103 -11.94 -7.90 0.20
C GLN A 103 -11.32 -9.29 0.15
N ASP A 104 -12.08 -10.33 0.45
CA ASP A 104 -11.57 -11.69 0.52
C ASP A 104 -11.27 -12.29 -0.87
N GLU A 105 -11.92 -11.76 -1.91
CA GLU A 105 -11.75 -12.19 -3.30
C GLU A 105 -10.50 -11.61 -3.98
N VAL A 106 -9.84 -10.61 -3.36
CA VAL A 106 -8.68 -9.87 -3.91
C VAL A 106 -7.37 -10.43 -3.35
#